data_AF-A0A2G6R2F3-F1
#
_entry.id   AF-A0A2G6R2F3-F1
#
_cell.length_a   1.000
_cell.length_b   1.000
_cell.length_c   1.000
_cell.angle_alpha   90.00
_cell.angle_beta   90.00
_cell.angle_gamma   90.00
#
_symmetry.space_group_name_H-M   'P 1'
#
loop_
_entity.id
_entity.type
_entity.pdbx_description
1 polymer ?
#
loop_
_entity_poly.entity_id
_entity_poly.type
_entity_poly.pdbx_seq_one_letter_code
_entity_poly.pdbx_strand_id
1 'polypeptide(L)'
;IVLEYDSYPKCKSDFTAINSSNGYALNGSNCQIAQPKVQLKKKQKYGSIPEHITVEQPQILEWKIYVEKPCVANVDLSYHCGTSDKPVPVSISCGKETLTFTPKLTGQTVGEPNSNWHIPKYVSQKIGEFHFQQKGFYTLRFQTKQKGNFNFQWIWVGL
;
A
#
# COMPACT_ATOMS: atom_id res chain seq x y z
N ILE A 1 -30.99 23.05 -13.82
CA ILE A 1 -31.47 21.65 -13.69
C ILE A 1 -31.26 21.27 -12.24
N VAL A 2 -32.34 21.03 -11.50
CA VAL A 2 -32.31 20.53 -10.12
C VAL A 2 -32.43 19.02 -10.19
N LEU A 3 -31.50 18.30 -9.57
CA LEU A 3 -31.57 16.85 -9.44
C LEU A 3 -32.44 16.53 -8.22
N GLU A 4 -33.63 16.00 -8.46
CA GLU A 4 -34.48 15.43 -7.42
C GLU A 4 -34.31 13.90 -7.42
N TYR A 5 -34.13 13.33 -6.24
CA TYR A 5 -34.06 11.88 -6.03
C TYR A 5 -35.28 11.45 -5.21
N ASP A 6 -35.90 10.32 -5.58
CA ASP A 6 -37.05 9.74 -4.87
C ASP A 6 -36.75 9.38 -3.40
N SER A 7 -35.48 9.27 -3.05
CA SER A 7 -35.02 9.03 -1.68
C SER A 7 -33.61 9.57 -1.45
N TYR A 8 -33.25 9.78 -0.18
CA TYR A 8 -31.92 10.28 0.18
C TYR A 8 -30.84 9.32 -0.32
N PRO A 9 -29.83 9.80 -1.07
CA PRO A 9 -28.76 8.94 -1.56
C PRO A 9 -28.07 8.19 -0.43
N LYS A 10 -27.87 6.88 -0.62
CA LYS A 10 -27.10 6.06 0.33
C LYS A 10 -25.62 6.19 0.01
N CYS A 11 -24.86 6.81 0.90
CA CYS A 11 -23.40 6.84 0.81
C CYS A 11 -22.82 5.50 1.29
N LYS A 12 -21.97 4.89 0.46
CA LYS A 12 -21.03 3.86 0.92
C LYS A 12 -19.71 4.53 1.25
N SER A 13 -19.14 4.23 2.42
CA SER A 13 -17.86 4.78 2.87
C SER A 13 -16.83 3.69 3.15
N ASP A 14 -17.14 2.43 2.81
CA ASP A 14 -16.29 1.27 3.05
C ASP A 14 -15.32 1.00 1.89
N PHE A 15 -14.70 2.05 1.33
CA PHE A 15 -13.68 1.92 0.29
C PHE A 15 -12.70 3.09 0.33
N THR A 16 -11.54 2.91 -0.28
CA THR A 16 -10.49 3.93 -0.30
C THR A 16 -10.82 5.03 -1.31
N ALA A 17 -10.75 6.28 -0.87
CA ALA A 17 -10.99 7.43 -1.74
C ALA A 17 -9.85 7.62 -2.74
N ILE A 18 -10.20 8.11 -3.94
CA ILE A 18 -9.24 8.62 -4.91
C ILE A 18 -8.66 9.95 -4.38
N ASN A 19 -7.37 10.16 -4.55
CA ASN A 19 -6.73 11.43 -4.18
C ASN A 19 -6.71 12.42 -5.37
N SER A 20 -6.19 13.62 -5.13
CA SER A 20 -6.05 14.68 -6.13
C SER A 20 -5.12 14.35 -7.30
N SER A 21 -4.33 13.27 -7.19
CA SER A 21 -3.38 12.80 -8.20
C SER A 21 -3.93 11.65 -9.05
N ASN A 22 -5.26 11.47 -9.08
CA ASN A 22 -5.95 10.44 -9.86
C ASN A 22 -5.55 9.00 -9.50
N GLY A 23 -5.45 8.68 -8.22
CA GLY A 23 -5.17 7.31 -7.79
C GLY A 23 -5.46 7.02 -6.33
N TYR A 24 -5.16 5.79 -5.91
CA TYR A 24 -5.39 5.30 -4.56
C TYR A 24 -4.09 5.16 -3.80
N ALA A 25 -4.01 5.79 -2.63
CA ALA A 25 -2.93 5.59 -1.67
C ALA A 25 -3.36 4.57 -0.60
N LEU A 26 -3.02 3.31 -0.80
CA LEU A 26 -3.40 2.20 0.07
C LEU A 26 -2.33 2.02 1.15
N ASN A 27 -2.69 2.20 2.42
CA ASN A 27 -1.75 2.16 3.54
C ASN A 27 -2.38 1.50 4.77
N GLY A 28 -1.62 1.41 5.86
CA GLY A 28 -2.12 0.78 7.09
C GLY A 28 -3.29 1.51 7.78
N SER A 29 -3.49 2.80 7.53
CA SER A 29 -4.57 3.58 8.15
C SER A 29 -5.95 3.39 7.48
N ASN A 30 -5.97 3.03 6.19
CA ASN A 30 -7.19 2.77 5.42
C ASN A 30 -7.34 1.29 5.02
N CYS A 31 -6.54 0.42 5.62
CA CYS A 31 -6.63 -1.03 5.45
C CYS A 31 -7.89 -1.58 6.14
N GLN A 32 -8.62 -2.42 5.42
CA GLN A 32 -9.89 -2.97 5.89
C GLN A 32 -9.72 -4.32 6.58
N ILE A 33 -8.81 -5.14 6.06
CA ILE A 33 -8.49 -6.47 6.60
C ILE A 33 -6.99 -6.55 6.76
N ALA A 34 -6.54 -6.86 7.97
CA ALA A 34 -5.16 -7.22 8.24
C ALA A 34 -5.11 -8.55 9.00
N GLN A 35 -4.49 -9.56 8.38
CA GLN A 35 -4.38 -10.90 8.94
C GLN A 35 -2.93 -11.41 8.86
N PRO A 36 -2.28 -11.70 10.00
CA PRO A 36 -2.73 -11.41 11.37
C PRO A 36 -2.88 -9.90 11.62
N LYS A 37 -3.49 -9.53 12.74
CA LYS A 37 -3.66 -8.12 13.10
C LYS A 37 -2.28 -7.47 13.29
N VAL A 38 -2.08 -6.33 12.63
CA VAL A 38 -0.83 -5.57 12.70
C VAL A 38 -1.00 -4.29 13.50
N GLN A 39 0.11 -3.80 14.06
CA GLN A 39 0.17 -2.48 14.64
C GLN A 39 0.73 -1.49 13.62
N LEU A 40 0.00 -0.41 13.37
CA LEU A 40 0.47 0.70 12.57
C LEU A 40 1.48 1.53 13.37
N LYS A 41 2.74 1.55 12.94
CA LYS A 41 3.78 2.37 13.55
C LYS A 41 3.62 3.80 13.07
N LYS A 42 3.35 4.72 14.00
CA LYS A 42 3.22 6.16 13.70
C LYS A 42 4.53 6.74 13.18
N LYS A 43 4.43 7.89 12.50
CA LYS A 43 5.59 8.64 12.01
C LYS A 43 6.57 8.93 13.16
N GLN A 44 7.86 8.77 12.91
CA GLN A 44 8.93 9.03 13.89
C GLN A 44 9.98 9.97 13.29
N LYS A 45 10.88 10.49 14.13
CA LYS A 45 12.01 11.36 13.72
C LYS A 45 11.54 12.48 12.78
N TYR A 46 10.58 13.29 13.24
CA TYR A 46 9.99 14.41 12.48
C TYR A 46 9.39 14.02 11.11
N GLY A 47 9.08 12.74 10.90
CA GLY A 47 8.49 12.24 9.66
C GLY A 47 9.49 11.63 8.68
N SER A 48 10.79 11.69 8.96
CA SER A 48 11.80 10.99 8.15
C SER A 48 11.60 9.47 8.19
N ILE A 49 10.99 8.95 9.26
CA ILE A 49 10.44 7.60 9.30
C ILE A 49 8.92 7.73 9.12
N PRO A 50 8.37 7.33 7.97
CA PRO A 50 6.94 7.42 7.69
C PRO A 50 6.14 6.43 8.53
N GLU A 51 4.82 6.62 8.52
CA GLU A 51 3.89 5.64 9.09
C GLU A 51 3.95 4.35 8.26
N HIS A 52 4.07 3.19 8.92
CA HIS A 52 4.29 1.91 8.25
C HIS A 52 3.80 0.72 9.08
N ILE A 53 3.73 -0.44 8.44
CA ILE A 53 3.49 -1.75 9.05
C ILE A 53 4.77 -2.57 8.94
N THR A 54 5.26 -3.11 10.04
CA THR A 54 6.36 -4.09 10.03
C THR A 54 5.79 -5.47 9.72
N VAL A 55 6.32 -6.12 8.69
CA VAL A 55 5.90 -7.45 8.24
C VAL A 55 6.96 -8.47 8.62
N GLU A 56 6.74 -9.15 9.75
CA GLU A 56 7.65 -10.17 10.30
C GLU A 56 7.18 -11.61 10.02
N GLN A 57 5.89 -11.75 9.73
CA GLN A 57 5.21 -13.01 9.49
C GLN A 57 4.39 -12.92 8.20
N PRO A 58 3.96 -14.06 7.62
CA PRO A 58 3.02 -14.05 6.50
C PRO A 58 1.84 -13.14 6.81
N GLN A 59 1.63 -12.15 5.95
CA GLN A 59 0.69 -11.06 6.18
C GLN A 59 -0.22 -10.93 4.98
N ILE A 60 -1.51 -10.74 5.24
CA ILE A 60 -2.52 -10.34 4.27
C ILE A 60 -3.03 -8.96 4.67
N LEU A 61 -3.07 -8.04 3.71
CA LEU A 61 -3.69 -6.72 3.85
C LEU A 61 -4.67 -6.52 2.69
N GLU A 62 -5.87 -6.03 2.96
CA GLU A 62 -6.87 -5.78 1.91
C GLU A 62 -7.47 -4.38 1.96
N TRP A 63 -7.76 -3.87 0.77
CA TRP A 63 -8.45 -2.61 0.53
C TRP A 63 -9.49 -2.78 -0.56
N LYS A 64 -10.66 -2.17 -0.40
CA LYS A 64 -11.61 -1.96 -1.49
C LYS A 64 -11.33 -0.64 -2.16
N ILE A 65 -11.35 -0.64 -3.49
CA ILE A 65 -11.29 0.53 -4.36
C ILE A 65 -12.47 0.51 -5.34
N TYR A 66 -12.79 1.64 -5.95
CA TYR A 66 -13.85 1.74 -6.94
C TYR A 66 -13.32 2.32 -8.25
N VAL A 67 -13.32 1.53 -9.32
CA VAL A 67 -12.85 2.01 -10.62
C VAL A 67 -14.05 2.52 -11.41
N GLU A 68 -14.02 3.79 -11.81
CA GLU A 68 -15.16 4.45 -12.46
C GLU A 68 -15.30 4.10 -13.94
N LYS A 69 -14.18 3.88 -14.64
CA LYS A 69 -14.13 3.57 -16.07
C LYS A 69 -13.01 2.58 -16.37
N PRO A 70 -13.12 1.77 -17.44
CA PRO A 70 -12.04 0.89 -17.83
C PRO A 70 -10.73 1.67 -18.05
N CYS A 71 -9.62 1.19 -17.48
CA CYS A 71 -8.32 1.86 -17.52
C CYS A 71 -7.17 0.88 -17.23
N VAL A 72 -5.95 1.35 -17.45
CA VAL A 72 -4.72 0.68 -17.02
C VAL A 72 -4.15 1.45 -15.84
N ALA A 73 -3.99 0.77 -14.70
CA ALA A 73 -3.52 1.40 -13.49
C ALA A 73 -2.08 1.00 -13.17
N ASN A 74 -1.21 2.00 -12.96
CA ASN A 74 0.16 1.78 -12.52
C ASN A 74 0.19 1.45 -11.03
N VAL A 75 0.98 0.44 -10.67
CA VAL A 75 1.12 0.00 -9.28
C VAL A 75 2.54 0.22 -8.80
N ASP A 76 2.68 1.05 -7.77
CA ASP A 76 3.95 1.23 -7.06
C ASP A 76 3.83 0.69 -5.63
N LEU A 77 4.92 0.11 -5.14
CA LEU A 77 5.05 -0.34 -3.76
C LEU A 77 6.10 0.50 -3.04
N SER A 78 5.72 1.08 -1.90
CA SER A 78 6.65 1.75 -1.01
C SER A 78 6.97 0.93 0.22
N TYR A 79 8.27 0.73 0.46
CA TYR A 79 8.77 -0.14 1.49
C TYR A 79 10.19 0.21 1.95
N HIS A 80 10.59 -0.35 3.08
CA HIS A 80 11.97 -0.44 3.55
C HIS A 80 12.29 -1.91 3.90
N CYS A 81 13.44 -2.40 3.48
CA CYS A 81 14.01 -3.71 3.86
C CYS A 81 15.48 -3.48 4.19
N GLY A 82 15.89 -3.53 5.46
CA GLY A 82 17.23 -3.17 5.91
C GLY A 82 18.32 -4.10 5.38
N THR A 83 19.59 -3.70 5.51
CA THR A 83 20.74 -4.45 4.95
C THR A 83 20.98 -5.82 5.57
N SER A 84 20.49 -6.05 6.79
CA SER A 84 20.52 -7.35 7.48
C SER A 84 19.23 -8.16 7.31
N ASP A 85 18.23 -7.61 6.61
CA ASP A 85 16.92 -8.24 6.48
C ASP A 85 16.91 -9.29 5.38
N LYS A 86 15.94 -10.21 5.48
CA LYS A 86 15.68 -11.23 4.47
C LYS A 86 14.52 -10.76 3.59
N PRO A 87 14.78 -10.27 2.36
CA PRO A 87 13.71 -9.88 1.47
C PRO A 87 12.88 -11.10 1.08
N VAL A 88 11.56 -10.97 1.22
CA VAL A 88 10.60 -12.02 0.93
C VAL A 88 9.71 -11.61 -0.25
N PRO A 89 9.39 -12.52 -1.17
CA PRO A 89 8.45 -12.23 -2.24
C PRO A 89 7.10 -11.77 -1.68
N VAL A 90 6.58 -10.70 -2.27
CA VAL A 90 5.25 -10.18 -2.03
C VAL A 90 4.39 -10.37 -3.28
N SER A 91 3.11 -10.59 -3.08
CA SER A 91 2.12 -10.63 -4.15
C SER A 91 1.06 -9.58 -3.92
N ILE A 92 0.72 -8.83 -4.96
CA ILE A 92 -0.38 -7.87 -4.96
C ILE A 92 -1.39 -8.35 -6.01
N SER A 93 -2.61 -8.67 -5.59
CA SER A 93 -3.65 -9.14 -6.49
C SER A 93 -4.85 -8.19 -6.49
N CYS A 94 -5.47 -8.08 -7.66
CA CYS A 94 -6.67 -7.29 -7.87
C CYS A 94 -7.49 -7.92 -9.00
N GLY A 95 -8.72 -8.35 -8.70
CA GLY A 95 -9.52 -9.12 -9.65
C GLY A 95 -8.84 -10.44 -10.04
N LYS A 96 -8.55 -10.63 -11.33
CA LYS A 96 -7.89 -11.83 -11.86
C LYS A 96 -6.38 -11.70 -12.00
N GLU A 97 -5.85 -10.49 -11.81
CA GLU A 97 -4.43 -10.20 -12.01
C GLU A 97 -3.67 -10.29 -10.69
N THR A 98 -2.42 -10.72 -10.76
CA THR A 98 -1.51 -10.77 -9.62
C THR A 98 -0.12 -10.35 -10.06
N LEU A 99 0.39 -9.31 -9.41
CA LEU A 99 1.75 -8.83 -9.54
C LEU A 99 2.59 -9.49 -8.44
N THR A 100 3.77 -9.97 -8.80
CA THR A 100 4.72 -10.51 -7.83
C THR A 100 5.98 -9.67 -7.85
N PHE A 101 6.52 -9.41 -6.67
CA PHE A 101 7.67 -8.54 -6.51
C PHE A 101 8.52 -9.03 -5.34
N THR A 102 9.84 -9.01 -5.49
CA THR A 102 10.76 -9.29 -4.37
C THR A 102 11.43 -7.98 -3.98
N PRO A 103 11.14 -7.44 -2.78
CA PRO A 103 11.81 -6.27 -2.22
C PRO A 103 13.33 -6.39 -2.33
N LYS A 104 14.00 -5.32 -2.74
CA LYS A 104 15.45 -5.23 -2.69
C LYS A 104 15.88 -4.69 -1.34
N LEU A 105 17.10 -5.03 -0.91
CA LEU A 105 17.68 -4.40 0.26
C LEU A 105 17.75 -2.89 0.04
N THR A 106 17.38 -2.17 1.07
CA THR A 106 17.39 -0.72 1.17
C THR A 106 18.36 -0.33 2.26
N GLY A 107 19.16 0.71 1.99
CA GLY A 107 20.13 1.20 2.94
C GLY A 107 19.49 1.99 4.08
N GLN A 108 20.34 2.68 4.81
CA GLN A 108 19.95 3.66 5.81
C GLN A 108 20.72 4.95 5.53
N THR A 109 20.15 6.09 5.93
CA THR A 109 20.82 7.38 5.87
C THR A 109 21.16 7.81 7.29
N VAL A 110 22.35 8.38 7.50
CA VAL A 110 22.72 8.98 8.78
C VAL A 110 22.09 10.39 8.83
N GLY A 111 21.25 10.64 9.84
CA GLY A 111 20.62 11.95 10.04
C GLY A 111 21.63 13.00 10.54
N GLU A 112 22.46 12.63 11.51
CA GLU A 112 23.52 13.48 12.06
C GLU A 112 24.80 12.66 12.27
N PRO A 113 25.95 13.09 11.69
CA PRO A 113 27.24 12.45 11.95
C PRO A 113 27.55 12.39 13.45
N ASN A 114 28.13 11.27 13.91
CA ASN A 114 28.47 11.01 15.33
C ASN A 114 27.28 10.90 16.29
N SER A 115 26.05 10.80 15.79
CA SER A 115 24.88 10.38 16.57
C SER A 115 24.43 8.97 16.17
N ASN A 116 23.81 8.22 17.08
CA ASN A 116 23.13 6.96 16.72
C ASN A 116 21.77 7.24 16.04
N TRP A 117 21.78 8.11 15.01
CA TRP A 117 20.61 8.51 14.25
C TRP A 117 20.67 7.92 12.84
N HIS A 118 20.39 6.62 12.76
CA HIS A 118 20.19 5.93 11.49
C HIS A 118 18.71 5.99 11.08
N ILE A 119 18.45 6.46 9.88
CA ILE A 119 17.11 6.62 9.30
C ILE A 119 16.93 5.54 8.23
N PRO A 120 15.99 4.61 8.40
CA PRO A 120 15.59 3.67 7.36
C PRO A 120 15.26 4.37 6.05
N LYS A 121 15.87 3.91 4.94
CA LYS A 121 15.55 4.44 3.61
C LYS A 121 14.33 3.74 3.05
N TYR A 122 13.21 4.45 3.00
CA TYR A 122 12.02 4.01 2.27
C TYR A 122 12.19 4.32 0.78
N VAL A 123 11.87 3.36 -0.07
CA VAL A 123 11.88 3.51 -1.53
C VAL A 123 10.47 3.30 -2.07
N SER A 124 10.18 3.88 -3.22
CA SER A 124 8.99 3.55 -4.02
C SER A 124 9.44 2.94 -5.34
N GLN A 125 8.85 1.82 -5.74
CA GLN A 125 9.19 1.14 -6.99
C GLN A 125 7.92 0.73 -7.72
N LYS A 126 7.88 0.99 -9.03
CA LYS A 126 6.86 0.46 -9.92
C LYS A 126 7.01 -1.06 -10.00
N ILE A 127 5.95 -1.78 -9.63
CA ILE A 127 5.93 -3.25 -9.62
C ILE A 127 5.14 -3.84 -10.78
N GLY A 128 4.32 -3.03 -11.47
CA GLY A 128 3.55 -3.47 -12.61
C GLY A 128 2.30 -2.63 -12.84
N GLU A 129 1.34 -3.21 -13.55
CA GLU A 129 0.10 -2.55 -13.95
C GLU A 129 -1.08 -3.51 -13.75
N PHE A 130 -2.26 -2.97 -13.46
CA PHE A 130 -3.53 -3.70 -13.46
C PHE A 130 -4.43 -3.21 -14.60
N HIS A 131 -5.14 -4.13 -15.25
CA HIS A 131 -6.07 -3.79 -16.32
C HIS A 131 -7.51 -3.91 -15.85
N PHE A 132 -8.13 -2.76 -15.61
CA PHE A 132 -9.54 -2.69 -15.24
C PHE A 132 -10.40 -2.63 -16.50
N GLN A 133 -11.09 -3.73 -16.81
CA GLN A 133 -11.94 -3.83 -17.99
C GLN A 133 -13.37 -3.32 -17.76
N GLN A 134 -13.79 -3.20 -16.50
CA GLN A 134 -15.15 -2.85 -16.13
C GLN A 134 -15.14 -1.83 -14.98
N LYS A 135 -16.21 -1.04 -14.93
CA LYS A 135 -16.51 -0.17 -13.80
C LYS A 135 -16.95 -1.05 -12.62
N GLY A 136 -16.51 -0.72 -11.41
CA GLY A 136 -17.01 -1.39 -10.21
C GLY A 136 -16.06 -1.38 -9.03
N PHE A 137 -16.48 -2.09 -7.98
CA PHE A 137 -15.65 -2.30 -6.80
C PHE A 137 -14.66 -3.44 -7.02
N TYR A 138 -13.43 -3.21 -6.61
CA TYR A 138 -12.36 -4.20 -6.63
C TYR A 138 -11.74 -4.32 -5.24
N THR A 139 -11.37 -5.54 -4.86
CA THR A 139 -10.53 -5.78 -3.68
C THR A 139 -9.09 -5.93 -4.13
N LEU A 140 -8.24 -5.04 -3.64
CA LEU A 140 -6.79 -5.18 -3.74
C LEU A 140 -6.28 -5.90 -2.50
N ARG A 141 -5.52 -6.97 -2.72
CA ARG A 141 -4.91 -7.79 -1.66
C ARG A 141 -3.40 -7.76 -1.79
N PHE A 142 -2.73 -7.31 -0.74
CA PHE A 142 -1.30 -7.51 -0.53
C PHE A 142 -1.10 -8.78 0.30
N GLN A 143 -0.13 -9.61 -0.09
CA GLN A 143 0.18 -10.84 0.64
C GLN A 143 1.68 -11.16 0.66
N THR A 144 2.16 -11.62 1.81
CA THR A 144 3.43 -12.35 1.95
C THR A 144 3.18 -13.78 2.41
N LYS A 145 3.95 -14.73 1.87
CA LYS A 145 3.82 -16.16 2.24
C LYS A 145 4.91 -16.64 3.19
N GLN A 146 6.00 -15.88 3.31
CA GLN A 146 7.18 -16.25 4.09
C GLN A 146 7.36 -15.25 5.23
N LYS A 147 7.97 -15.72 6.33
CA LYS A 147 8.49 -14.82 7.36
C LYS A 147 9.63 -14.00 6.76
N GLY A 148 9.53 -12.69 6.89
CA GLY A 148 10.52 -11.74 6.41
C GLY A 148 10.77 -10.68 7.48
N ASN A 149 11.53 -9.66 7.12
CA ASN A 149 11.58 -8.43 7.90
C ASN A 149 11.61 -7.28 6.91
N PHE A 150 10.47 -6.64 6.71
CA PHE A 150 10.41 -5.42 5.91
C PHE A 150 9.26 -4.54 6.38
N ASN A 151 9.42 -3.24 6.22
CA ASN A 151 8.40 -2.25 6.54
C ASN A 151 7.61 -1.90 5.28
N PHE A 152 6.32 -2.20 5.30
CA PHE A 152 5.35 -1.78 4.31
C PHE A 152 4.87 -0.35 4.62
N GLN A 153 5.02 0.58 3.68
CA GLN A 153 4.51 1.95 3.85
C GLN A 153 3.16 2.14 3.16
N TRP A 154 3.12 1.97 1.84
CA TRP A 154 1.90 2.12 1.05
C TRP A 154 2.02 1.41 -0.31
N ILE A 155 0.87 1.18 -0.95
CA ILE A 155 0.74 0.88 -2.38
C ILE A 155 0.05 2.06 -3.05
N TRP A 156 0.60 2.49 -4.18
CA TRP A 156 -0.01 3.49 -5.04
C TRP A 156 -0.64 2.79 -6.24
N VAL A 157 -1.91 3.08 -6.51
CA VAL A 157 -2.60 2.63 -7.72
C VAL A 157 -3.02 3.87 -8.49
N GLY A 158 -2.20 4.30 -9.46
CA GLY A 158 -2.47 5.46 -10.31
C GLY A 158 -3.30 5.07 -11.53
N LEU A 159 -4.47 5.69 -11.71
CA LEU A 159 -5.45 5.41 -12.76
C LEU A 159 -5.22 6.20 -14.05
#